data_AF-A0A7C0US48-F1
#
_entry.id   AF-A0A7C0US48-F1
#
_cell.length_a   1.000
_cell.length_b   1.000
_cell.length_c   1.000
_cell.angle_alpha   90.00
_cell.angle_beta   90.00
_cell.angle_gamma   90.00
#
_symmetry.space_group_name_H-M   'P 1'
#
loop_
_entity.id
_entity.type
_entity.pdbx_description
1 polymer ?
#
loop_
_entity_poly.entity_id
_entity_poly.type
_entity_poly.pdbx_seq_one_letter_code
_entity_poly.pdbx_strand_id
1 'polypeptide(L)'
;MMNAILVALLLLSLPYQNLGIGICKLADEEDFNLASQIGFEWTRSGVAWAAIQINLWGYDFYWKEADEMVNSSMRHNIKLLWTLAFTPWWCSSKENASYEDDDYYTYPPNNMSEWYNFVKIIAERYRGKINAWEIWNEEDTGYFWKGSVEQFVELMKYAYMALKEVDGNNTVVMGGLALDDPGVGGYNPHFLEEFLELGGGEYVDVYAFHVYGNTLSQRYSYMEETLKKYNETKPLWVTEFGAST
;
A
#
# COMPACT_ATOMS: atom_id res chain seq x y z
N MET A 1 23.02 -17.02 -9.77
CA MET A 1 21.83 -16.15 -9.64
C MET A 1 20.62 -17.01 -9.90
N MET A 2 19.81 -17.24 -8.88
CA MET A 2 18.57 -17.99 -9.01
C MET A 2 17.52 -17.01 -9.56
N ASN A 3 17.01 -17.29 -10.76
CA ASN A 3 16.09 -16.41 -11.48
C ASN A 3 14.81 -16.19 -10.65
N ALA A 4 14.22 -14.98 -10.64
CA ALA A 4 13.02 -14.68 -9.85
C ALA A 4 11.85 -15.64 -10.17
N ILE A 5 11.78 -16.09 -11.44
CA ILE A 5 10.86 -17.13 -11.90
C ILE A 5 11.11 -18.49 -11.20
N LEU A 6 12.37 -18.84 -10.93
CA LEU A 6 12.74 -20.07 -10.23
C LEU A 6 12.37 -20.01 -8.75
N VAL A 7 12.46 -18.84 -8.12
CA VAL A 7 12.01 -18.63 -6.73
C VAL A 7 10.49 -18.73 -6.65
N ALA A 8 9.76 -18.10 -7.57
CA ALA A 8 8.31 -18.23 -7.65
C ALA A 8 7.88 -19.70 -7.88
N LEU A 9 8.52 -20.42 -8.81
CA LEU A 9 8.25 -21.84 -9.05
C LEU A 9 8.61 -22.74 -7.86
N LEU A 10 9.69 -22.44 -7.13
CA LEU A 10 10.06 -23.14 -5.91
C LEU A 10 9.03 -22.91 -4.80
N LEU A 11 8.58 -21.67 -4.60
CA LEU A 11 7.56 -21.33 -3.60
C LEU A 11 6.21 -21.99 -3.92
N LEU A 12 5.82 -22.07 -5.19
CA LEU A 12 4.64 -22.79 -5.66
C LEU A 12 4.73 -24.32 -5.49
N SER A 13 5.96 -24.86 -5.37
CA SER A 13 6.20 -26.30 -5.20
C SER A 13 6.31 -26.75 -3.73
N LEU A 14 6.34 -25.81 -2.78
CA LEU A 14 6.41 -26.11 -1.35
C LEU A 14 5.01 -26.43 -0.79
N PRO A 15 4.88 -27.34 0.19
CA PRO A 15 3.60 -27.76 0.76
C PRO A 15 2.93 -26.71 1.67
N TYR A 16 3.30 -25.42 1.54
CA TYR A 16 2.66 -24.33 2.28
C TYR A 16 1.34 -23.97 1.58
N GLN A 17 0.29 -24.70 1.94
CA GLN A 17 -1.06 -24.59 1.35
C GLN A 17 -1.75 -23.21 1.53
N ASN A 18 -1.07 -22.18 2.06
CA ASN A 18 -1.64 -20.86 2.34
C ASN A 18 -0.72 -19.68 1.97
N LEU A 19 0.37 -19.87 1.22
CA LEU A 19 1.21 -18.74 0.78
C LEU A 19 0.56 -18.06 -0.44
N GLY A 20 -0.02 -16.87 -0.24
CA GLY A 20 -0.46 -16.03 -1.35
C GLY A 20 0.73 -15.43 -2.07
N ILE A 21 0.92 -15.77 -3.35
CA ILE A 21 1.97 -15.19 -4.19
C ILE A 21 1.32 -14.26 -5.20
N GLY A 22 1.88 -13.07 -5.35
CA GLY A 22 1.38 -12.06 -6.26
C GLY A 22 2.45 -11.37 -7.08
N ILE A 23 1.99 -10.49 -7.95
CA ILE A 23 2.81 -9.66 -8.84
C ILE A 23 2.40 -8.20 -8.73
N CYS A 24 3.38 -7.31 -8.64
CA CYS A 24 3.14 -5.87 -8.53
C CYS A 24 2.81 -5.27 -9.91
N LYS A 25 1.92 -4.28 -9.93
CA LYS A 25 1.69 -3.36 -11.05
C LYS A 25 1.29 -4.03 -12.37
N LEU A 26 0.32 -4.94 -12.33
CA LEU A 26 -0.35 -5.39 -13.56
C LEU A 26 -1.08 -4.19 -14.19
N ALA A 27 -0.71 -3.84 -15.42
CA ALA A 27 -1.11 -2.58 -16.04
C ALA A 27 -2.34 -2.73 -16.95
N ASP A 28 -2.50 -3.87 -17.62
CA ASP A 28 -3.55 -4.08 -18.61
C ASP A 28 -4.08 -5.52 -18.66
N GLU A 29 -5.05 -5.75 -19.55
CA GLU A 29 -5.69 -7.06 -19.68
C GLU A 29 -4.73 -8.20 -20.03
N GLU A 30 -3.68 -7.92 -20.81
CA GLU A 30 -2.70 -8.92 -21.22
C GLU A 30 -1.86 -9.35 -20.02
N ASP A 31 -1.43 -8.39 -19.21
CA ASP A 31 -0.74 -8.62 -17.93
C ASP A 31 -1.57 -9.49 -16.97
N PHE A 32 -2.84 -9.16 -16.76
CA PHE A 32 -3.73 -9.96 -15.89
C PHE A 32 -3.93 -11.38 -16.42
N ASN A 33 -4.15 -11.53 -17.72
CA ASN A 33 -4.29 -12.85 -18.35
C ASN A 33 -3.03 -13.69 -18.19
N LEU A 34 -1.85 -13.10 -18.43
CA LEU A 34 -0.57 -13.81 -18.28
C LEU A 34 -0.31 -14.19 -16.81
N ALA A 35 -0.54 -13.27 -15.88
CA ALA A 35 -0.37 -13.53 -14.45
C ALA A 35 -1.25 -14.69 -13.97
N SER A 36 -2.51 -14.72 -14.41
CA SER A 36 -3.47 -15.78 -14.10
C SER A 36 -3.02 -17.13 -14.66
N GLN A 37 -2.53 -17.17 -15.92
CA GLN A 37 -2.01 -18.38 -16.55
C GLN A 37 -0.75 -18.94 -15.85
N ILE A 38 0.09 -18.06 -15.29
CA ILE A 38 1.27 -18.47 -14.52
C ILE A 38 0.88 -19.00 -13.13
N GLY A 39 -0.30 -18.61 -12.61
CA GLY A 39 -0.82 -19.02 -11.31
C GLY A 39 -0.57 -18.01 -10.19
N PHE A 40 -0.34 -16.73 -10.50
CA PHE A 40 -0.36 -15.68 -9.49
C PHE A 40 -1.80 -15.49 -8.97
N GLU A 41 -1.94 -15.41 -7.66
CA GLU A 41 -3.26 -15.26 -7.01
C GLU A 41 -3.56 -13.83 -6.58
N TRP A 42 -2.51 -13.00 -6.48
CA TRP A 42 -2.61 -11.62 -6.00
C TRP A 42 -1.97 -10.66 -6.99
N THR A 43 -2.48 -9.43 -7.01
CA THR A 43 -1.74 -8.28 -7.49
C THR A 43 -1.73 -7.19 -6.45
N ARG A 44 -0.58 -6.50 -6.35
CA ARG A 44 -0.45 -5.23 -5.62
C ARG A 44 -0.37 -4.10 -6.63
N SER A 45 -1.40 -3.28 -6.63
CA SER A 45 -1.56 -2.15 -7.55
C SER A 45 -2.42 -1.08 -6.87
N GLY A 46 -2.54 0.08 -7.47
CA GLY A 46 -3.40 1.15 -6.95
C GLY A 46 -3.45 2.30 -7.92
N VAL A 47 -4.52 3.07 -7.85
CA VAL A 47 -4.60 4.39 -8.50
C VAL A 47 -4.54 5.44 -7.41
N ALA A 48 -3.67 6.43 -7.58
CA ALA A 48 -3.48 7.53 -6.63
C ALA A 48 -4.81 8.23 -6.33
N TRP A 49 -5.01 8.66 -5.07
CA TRP A 49 -6.14 9.50 -4.71
C TRP A 49 -6.17 10.77 -5.57
N ALA A 50 -5.01 11.40 -5.79
CA ALA A 50 -4.85 12.53 -6.71
C ALA A 50 -5.32 12.28 -8.16
N ALA A 51 -5.23 11.03 -8.64
CA ALA A 51 -5.66 10.65 -9.99
C ALA A 51 -7.15 10.25 -10.04
N ILE A 52 -7.73 9.82 -8.92
CA ILE A 52 -9.15 9.50 -8.82
C ILE A 52 -9.98 10.75 -8.53
N GLN A 53 -9.65 11.54 -7.52
CA GLN A 53 -10.43 12.72 -7.10
C GLN A 53 -9.78 14.01 -7.58
N ILE A 54 -9.88 14.25 -8.88
CA ILE A 54 -9.11 15.27 -9.59
C ILE A 54 -9.60 16.71 -9.33
N ASN A 55 -10.90 16.91 -9.08
CA ASN A 55 -11.54 18.24 -8.95
C ASN A 55 -11.11 19.23 -10.05
N LEU A 56 -11.02 18.75 -11.29
CA LEU A 56 -10.52 19.50 -12.44
C LEU A 56 -11.42 19.27 -13.66
N TRP A 57 -11.44 20.26 -14.56
CA TRP A 57 -12.14 20.19 -15.85
C TRP A 57 -13.64 19.83 -15.76
N GLY A 58 -14.29 20.17 -14.64
CA GLY A 58 -15.70 19.88 -14.38
C GLY A 58 -15.98 18.47 -13.85
N TYR A 59 -14.95 17.72 -13.46
CA TYR A 59 -15.07 16.40 -12.85
C TYR A 59 -14.58 16.41 -11.40
N ASP A 60 -15.39 15.85 -10.51
CA ASP A 60 -14.97 15.55 -9.13
C ASP A 60 -14.11 14.28 -9.10
N PHE A 61 -14.52 13.27 -9.89
CA PHE A 61 -13.86 11.96 -9.93
C PHE A 61 -13.58 11.47 -11.36
N TYR A 62 -12.45 10.77 -11.54
CA TYR A 62 -12.06 10.06 -12.75
C TYR A 62 -11.79 8.58 -12.44
N TRP A 63 -12.78 7.72 -12.73
CA TRP A 63 -12.77 6.31 -12.30
C TRP A 63 -12.19 5.33 -13.32
N LYS A 64 -11.82 5.77 -14.53
CA LYS A 64 -11.56 4.87 -15.66
C LYS A 64 -10.51 3.80 -15.34
N GLU A 65 -9.31 4.21 -14.94
CA GLU A 65 -8.19 3.30 -14.65
C GLU A 65 -8.49 2.40 -13.43
N ALA A 66 -9.14 2.98 -12.42
CA ALA A 66 -9.57 2.30 -11.22
C ALA A 66 -10.59 1.17 -11.53
N ASP A 67 -11.59 1.47 -12.36
CA ASP A 67 -12.61 0.51 -12.79
C ASP A 67 -11.99 -0.58 -13.67
N GLU A 68 -11.10 -0.22 -14.61
CA GLU A 68 -10.40 -1.17 -15.48
C GLU A 68 -9.59 -2.17 -14.64
N MET A 69 -8.78 -1.70 -13.70
CA MET A 69 -7.97 -2.54 -12.81
C MET A 69 -8.82 -3.52 -11.99
N VAL A 70 -9.89 -3.04 -11.33
CA VAL A 70 -10.76 -3.91 -10.52
C VAL A 70 -11.48 -4.93 -11.37
N ASN A 71 -12.01 -4.51 -12.53
CA ASN A 71 -12.73 -5.42 -13.42
C ASN A 71 -11.79 -6.48 -14.02
N SER A 72 -10.53 -6.15 -14.29
CA SER A 72 -9.52 -7.13 -14.73
C SER A 72 -9.18 -8.11 -13.61
N SER A 73 -8.89 -7.63 -12.40
CA SER A 73 -8.69 -8.47 -11.21
C SER A 73 -9.82 -9.48 -11.02
N MET A 74 -11.08 -9.03 -11.09
CA MET A 74 -12.25 -9.91 -10.97
C MET A 74 -12.35 -10.94 -12.10
N ARG A 75 -12.15 -10.54 -13.37
CA ARG A 75 -12.28 -11.45 -14.53
C ARG A 75 -11.25 -12.57 -14.50
N HIS A 76 -10.06 -12.29 -13.97
CA HIS A 76 -8.95 -13.23 -13.91
C HIS A 76 -8.82 -13.98 -12.59
N ASN A 77 -9.76 -13.76 -11.66
CA ASN A 77 -9.75 -14.33 -10.32
C ASN A 77 -8.44 -14.05 -9.56
N ILE A 78 -7.87 -12.85 -9.78
CA ILE A 78 -6.67 -12.36 -9.10
C ILE A 78 -7.13 -11.41 -8.00
N LYS A 79 -6.74 -11.68 -6.76
CA LYS A 79 -7.04 -10.85 -5.60
C LYS A 79 -6.28 -9.52 -5.67
N LEU A 80 -6.89 -8.44 -5.20
CA LEU A 80 -6.30 -7.11 -5.25
C LEU A 80 -5.91 -6.62 -3.85
N LEU A 81 -4.61 -6.37 -3.65
CA LEU A 81 -4.07 -5.49 -2.62
C LEU A 81 -4.00 -4.08 -3.22
N TRP A 82 -4.92 -3.21 -2.82
CA TRP A 82 -4.98 -1.84 -3.33
C TRP A 82 -4.09 -0.91 -2.51
N THR A 83 -3.04 -0.36 -3.10
CA THR A 83 -2.23 0.73 -2.50
C THR A 83 -2.97 2.06 -2.61
N LEU A 84 -3.58 2.50 -1.51
CA LEU A 84 -4.39 3.71 -1.42
C LEU A 84 -3.52 4.83 -0.85
N ALA A 85 -3.07 5.72 -1.73
CA ALA A 85 -2.06 6.72 -1.43
C ALA A 85 -2.23 8.01 -2.25
N PHE A 86 -1.38 8.99 -1.95
CA PHE A 86 -1.08 10.20 -2.72
C PHE A 86 -2.17 11.26 -2.78
N THR A 87 -2.00 12.28 -1.94
CA THR A 87 -2.95 13.36 -1.69
C THR A 87 -3.16 14.25 -2.92
N PRO A 88 -4.40 14.60 -3.31
CA PRO A 88 -4.65 15.57 -4.36
C PRO A 88 -4.16 16.97 -3.97
N TRP A 89 -3.76 17.78 -4.95
CA TRP A 89 -3.22 19.12 -4.74
C TRP A 89 -4.14 20.02 -3.88
N TRP A 90 -5.46 19.93 -4.09
CA TRP A 90 -6.46 20.74 -3.37
C TRP A 90 -6.64 20.33 -1.89
N CYS A 91 -6.18 19.14 -1.51
CA CYS A 91 -6.20 18.64 -0.13
C CYS A 91 -4.80 18.57 0.48
N SER A 92 -3.73 18.85 -0.27
CA SER A 92 -2.36 18.73 0.21
C SER A 92 -2.08 19.72 1.35
N SER A 93 -1.27 19.29 2.33
CA SER A 93 -0.73 20.18 3.37
C SER A 93 0.48 20.99 2.90
N LYS A 94 0.93 20.81 1.66
CA LYS A 94 1.99 21.64 1.07
C LYS A 94 1.49 23.09 0.96
N GLU A 95 2.34 24.02 1.37
CA GLU A 95 2.03 25.45 1.26
C GLU A 95 1.86 25.86 -0.22
N ASN A 96 0.73 26.50 -0.55
CA ASN A 96 0.38 26.92 -1.91
C ASN A 96 0.39 25.80 -2.96
N ALA A 97 0.02 24.57 -2.56
CA ALA A 97 -0.03 23.42 -3.44
C ALA A 97 -0.81 23.68 -4.74
N SER A 98 -0.21 23.30 -5.87
CA SER A 98 -0.81 23.37 -7.20
C SER A 98 -0.78 22.00 -7.88
N TYR A 99 -1.70 21.76 -8.82
CA TYR A 99 -1.68 20.55 -9.66
C TYR A 99 -0.41 20.45 -10.54
N GLU A 100 0.32 21.56 -10.70
CA GLU A 100 1.57 21.66 -11.46
C GLU A 100 2.81 21.31 -10.62
N ASP A 101 2.66 21.15 -9.30
CA ASP A 101 3.79 20.81 -8.43
C ASP A 101 4.18 19.33 -8.57
N ASP A 102 5.49 19.04 -8.58
CA ASP A 102 5.99 17.67 -8.77
C ASP A 102 5.92 16.79 -7.51
N ASP A 103 5.55 17.35 -6.34
CA ASP A 103 5.65 16.64 -5.05
C ASP A 103 4.45 16.81 -4.11
N TYR A 104 3.41 17.58 -4.48
CA TYR A 104 2.27 17.88 -3.61
C TYR A 104 1.61 16.62 -3.03
N TYR A 105 1.67 15.53 -3.79
CA TYR A 105 1.01 14.27 -3.48
C TYR A 105 1.71 13.45 -2.40
N THR A 106 2.95 13.80 -2.06
CA THR A 106 3.74 13.16 -1.00
C THR A 106 3.48 13.78 0.38
N TYR A 107 2.74 14.88 0.44
CA TYR A 107 2.33 15.54 1.68
C TYR A 107 1.03 14.93 2.22
N PRO A 108 0.83 14.91 3.55
CA PRO A 108 -0.43 14.51 4.14
C PRO A 108 -1.59 15.40 3.67
N PRO A 109 -2.84 14.92 3.78
CA PRO A 109 -3.99 15.79 3.64
C PRO A 109 -4.01 16.85 4.75
N ASN A 110 -4.35 18.09 4.39
CA ASN A 110 -4.58 19.19 5.33
C ASN A 110 -5.91 19.02 6.10
N ASN A 111 -6.77 18.11 5.66
CA ASN A 111 -8.03 17.76 6.30
C ASN A 111 -8.26 16.24 6.24
N MET A 112 -8.09 15.56 7.38
CA MET A 112 -8.29 14.11 7.49
C MET A 112 -9.74 13.66 7.22
N SER A 113 -10.72 14.57 7.30
CA SER A 113 -12.10 14.23 6.93
C SER A 113 -12.25 13.99 5.42
N GLU A 114 -11.49 14.71 4.59
CA GLU A 114 -11.48 14.48 3.13
C GLU A 114 -10.87 13.12 2.80
N TRP A 115 -9.80 12.75 3.52
CA TRP A 115 -9.21 11.43 3.40
C TRP A 115 -10.20 10.32 3.78
N TYR A 116 -10.86 10.43 4.94
CA TYR A 116 -11.89 9.47 5.34
C TYR A 116 -13.03 9.38 4.33
N ASN A 117 -13.53 10.51 3.83
CA ASN A 117 -14.60 10.53 2.84
C ASN A 117 -14.18 9.83 1.55
N PHE A 118 -12.96 10.12 1.07
CA PHE A 118 -12.43 9.46 -0.11
C PHE A 118 -12.30 7.94 0.08
N VAL A 119 -11.68 7.50 1.19
CA VAL A 119 -11.52 6.08 1.54
C VAL A 119 -12.88 5.38 1.61
N LYS A 120 -13.88 6.04 2.20
CA LYS A 120 -15.25 5.53 2.27
C LYS A 120 -15.88 5.37 0.88
N ILE A 121 -15.77 6.40 0.04
CA ILE A 121 -16.33 6.40 -1.33
C ILE A 121 -15.72 5.26 -2.17
N ILE A 122 -14.40 5.10 -2.15
CA ILE A 122 -13.73 4.06 -2.94
C ILE A 122 -14.06 2.66 -2.40
N ALA A 123 -14.12 2.50 -1.07
CA ALA A 123 -14.50 1.24 -0.44
C ALA A 123 -15.96 0.85 -0.73
N GLU A 124 -16.88 1.82 -0.74
CA GLU A 124 -18.29 1.59 -1.11
C GLU A 124 -18.41 1.21 -2.59
N ARG A 125 -17.70 1.92 -3.47
CA ARG A 125 -17.70 1.65 -4.92
C ARG A 125 -17.26 0.22 -5.25
N TYR A 126 -16.23 -0.25 -4.56
CA TYR A 126 -15.60 -1.56 -4.81
C TYR A 126 -15.86 -2.58 -3.70
N ARG A 127 -16.95 -2.43 -2.95
CA ARG A 127 -17.31 -3.31 -1.84
C ARG A 127 -17.34 -4.77 -2.28
N GLY A 128 -16.57 -5.61 -1.57
CA GLY A 128 -16.45 -7.05 -1.86
C GLY A 128 -15.59 -7.40 -3.08
N LYS A 129 -14.93 -6.42 -3.73
CA LYS A 129 -14.06 -6.64 -4.90
C LYS A 129 -12.58 -6.47 -4.58
N ILE A 130 -12.25 -5.65 -3.60
CA ILE A 130 -10.87 -5.43 -3.13
C ILE A 130 -10.65 -6.31 -1.91
N ASN A 131 -9.52 -7.03 -1.89
CA ASN A 131 -9.25 -8.04 -0.87
C ASN A 131 -8.47 -7.48 0.32
N ALA A 132 -7.63 -6.49 0.09
CA ALA A 132 -6.86 -5.80 1.11
C ALA A 132 -6.52 -4.38 0.66
N TRP A 133 -6.36 -3.49 1.63
CA TRP A 133 -6.10 -2.07 1.42
C TRP A 133 -4.79 -1.69 2.09
N GLU A 134 -3.76 -1.45 1.29
CA GLU A 134 -2.48 -0.96 1.78
C GLU A 134 -2.53 0.56 1.82
N ILE A 135 -2.30 1.13 2.99
CA ILE A 135 -2.42 2.56 3.20
C ILE A 135 -1.04 3.19 3.05
N TRP A 136 -0.90 4.00 1.99
CA TRP A 136 0.35 4.61 1.58
C TRP A 136 1.41 3.64 1.04
N ASN A 137 2.60 4.18 0.75
CA ASN A 137 3.76 3.46 0.23
C ASN A 137 5.03 4.08 0.82
N GLU A 138 5.91 3.27 1.42
CA GLU A 138 7.24 3.70 1.89
C GLU A 138 7.22 5.00 2.70
N GLU A 139 6.29 5.07 3.65
CA GLU A 139 6.07 6.21 4.54
C GLU A 139 7.25 6.53 5.46
N ASP A 140 8.17 5.57 5.63
CA ASP A 140 9.45 5.74 6.30
C ASP A 140 10.45 6.56 5.47
N THR A 141 10.14 6.87 4.21
CA THR A 141 10.99 7.69 3.35
C THR A 141 10.46 9.11 3.22
N GLY A 142 11.37 10.08 3.27
CA GLY A 142 11.09 11.47 2.92
C GLY A 142 10.79 11.68 1.43
N TYR A 143 10.91 10.64 0.58
CA TYR A 143 10.50 10.70 -0.82
C TYR A 143 8.99 10.51 -0.97
N PHE A 144 8.41 9.53 -0.28
CA PHE A 144 6.99 9.23 -0.39
C PHE A 144 6.12 9.87 0.68
N TRP A 145 6.68 10.26 1.83
CA TRP A 145 5.93 10.91 2.90
C TRP A 145 6.66 12.13 3.46
N LYS A 146 6.02 13.29 3.38
CA LYS A 146 6.54 14.56 3.93
C LYS A 146 5.94 14.92 5.29
N GLY A 147 4.99 14.13 5.77
CA GLY A 147 4.36 14.33 7.07
C GLY A 147 5.17 13.76 8.23
N SER A 148 4.70 13.99 9.45
CA SER A 148 5.24 13.32 10.64
C SER A 148 4.66 11.91 10.82
N VAL A 149 5.23 11.13 11.75
CA VAL A 149 4.69 9.81 12.12
C VAL A 149 3.32 9.95 12.79
N GLU A 150 3.11 11.00 13.59
CA GLU A 150 1.80 11.30 14.20
C GLU A 150 0.73 11.55 13.12
N GLN A 151 1.06 12.32 12.08
CA GLN A 151 0.15 12.54 10.95
C GLN A 151 -0.13 11.25 10.18
N PHE A 152 0.83 10.34 10.11
CA PHE A 152 0.63 9.03 9.51
C PHE A 152 -0.28 8.13 10.36
N VAL A 153 -0.13 8.15 11.69
CA VAL A 153 -1.06 7.47 12.61
C VAL A 153 -2.50 7.99 12.45
N GLU A 154 -2.67 9.31 12.29
CA GLU A 154 -3.98 9.88 11.98
C GLU A 154 -4.50 9.41 10.62
N LEU A 155 -3.67 9.42 9.57
CA LEU A 155 -4.02 8.91 8.24
C LEU A 155 -4.51 7.46 8.31
N MET A 156 -3.79 6.59 9.02
CA MET A 156 -4.14 5.19 9.25
C MET A 156 -5.47 5.06 9.98
N LYS A 157 -5.66 5.82 11.07
CA LYS A 157 -6.90 5.80 11.85
C LYS A 157 -8.12 6.13 11.01
N TYR A 158 -8.07 7.21 10.24
CA TYR A 158 -9.21 7.62 9.41
C TYR A 158 -9.47 6.63 8.26
N ALA A 159 -8.42 6.07 7.65
CA ALA A 159 -8.58 5.01 6.66
C ALA A 159 -9.22 3.74 7.27
N TYR A 160 -8.70 3.29 8.40
CA TYR A 160 -9.19 2.11 9.12
C TYR A 160 -10.66 2.25 9.49
N MET A 161 -11.05 3.39 10.08
CA MET A 161 -12.43 3.68 10.43
C MET A 161 -13.36 3.63 9.21
N ALA A 162 -12.98 4.31 8.11
CA ALA A 162 -13.78 4.31 6.88
C ALA A 162 -13.94 2.89 6.30
N LEU A 163 -12.84 2.14 6.20
CA LEU A 163 -12.84 0.79 5.66
C LEU A 163 -13.68 -0.16 6.50
N LYS A 164 -13.50 -0.17 7.82
CA LYS A 164 -14.25 -1.05 8.73
C LYS A 164 -15.73 -0.69 8.81
N GLU A 165 -16.09 0.59 8.67
CA GLU A 165 -17.49 1.02 8.60
C GLU A 165 -18.18 0.50 7.34
N VAL A 166 -17.50 0.55 6.20
CA VAL A 166 -18.04 0.03 4.94
C VAL A 166 -18.14 -1.50 4.97
N ASP A 167 -17.10 -2.19 5.42
CA ASP A 167 -17.10 -3.65 5.62
C ASP A 167 -16.07 -4.04 6.68
N GLY A 168 -16.53 -4.60 7.79
CA GLY A 168 -15.66 -5.05 8.88
C GLY A 168 -14.64 -6.13 8.48
N ASN A 169 -14.86 -6.81 7.35
CA ASN A 169 -13.93 -7.81 6.81
C ASN A 169 -12.80 -7.21 5.97
N ASN A 170 -12.85 -5.90 5.65
CA ASN A 170 -11.75 -5.24 4.95
C ASN A 170 -10.45 -5.45 5.72
N THR A 171 -9.42 -5.98 5.07
CA THR A 171 -8.08 -6.08 5.65
C THR A 171 -7.33 -4.79 5.40
N VAL A 172 -6.86 -4.15 6.45
CA VAL A 172 -6.08 -2.90 6.41
C VAL A 172 -4.60 -3.22 6.63
N VAL A 173 -3.79 -2.94 5.62
CA VAL A 173 -2.36 -3.18 5.59
C VAL A 173 -1.66 -1.83 5.77
N MET A 174 -0.70 -1.76 6.68
CA MET A 174 0.22 -0.60 6.76
C MET A 174 1.00 -0.49 5.45
N GLY A 175 1.40 0.71 5.05
CA GLY A 175 2.23 0.90 3.88
C GLY A 175 3.50 0.04 3.97
N GLY A 176 3.92 -0.51 2.83
CA GLY A 176 5.16 -1.27 2.78
C GLY A 176 6.35 -0.36 3.07
N LEU A 177 6.98 -0.55 4.24
CA LEU A 177 8.19 0.18 4.61
C LEU A 177 9.34 -0.11 3.64
N ALA A 178 10.05 0.93 3.21
CA ALA A 178 11.22 0.80 2.34
C ALA A 178 12.38 0.09 3.05
N LEU A 179 12.58 0.41 4.33
CA LEU A 179 13.69 -0.06 5.17
C LEU A 179 15.05 0.19 4.49
N ASP A 180 15.24 1.43 4.04
CA ASP A 180 16.42 1.91 3.33
C ASP A 180 17.65 2.05 4.24
N ASP A 181 18.79 2.39 3.64
CA ASP A 181 19.99 2.72 4.39
C ASP A 181 19.85 4.09 5.08
N PRO A 182 20.28 4.24 6.35
CA PRO A 182 20.27 5.53 7.05
C PRO A 182 20.91 6.67 6.25
N GLY A 183 20.17 7.77 6.09
CA GLY A 183 20.63 8.97 5.38
C GLY A 183 20.29 9.01 3.87
N VAL A 184 19.69 7.95 3.32
CA VAL A 184 19.16 7.93 1.95
C VAL A 184 17.74 8.49 1.94
N GLY A 185 17.40 9.36 0.98
CA GLY A 185 15.99 9.71 0.69
C GLY A 185 15.18 10.36 1.82
N GLY A 186 15.81 10.85 2.88
CA GLY A 186 15.10 11.30 4.09
C GLY A 186 14.49 10.15 4.91
N TYR A 187 15.05 8.94 4.80
CA TYR A 187 14.63 7.76 5.53
C TYR A 187 14.69 7.95 7.06
N ASN A 188 13.60 7.60 7.74
CA ASN A 188 13.50 7.53 9.19
C ASN A 188 13.68 6.08 9.69
N PRO A 189 14.85 5.72 10.25
CA PRO A 189 15.11 4.36 10.74
C PRO A 189 14.33 3.98 12.01
N HIS A 190 13.59 4.91 12.61
CA HIS A 190 12.79 4.71 13.81
C HIS A 190 11.29 4.78 13.54
N PHE A 191 10.88 4.83 12.27
CA PHE A 191 9.48 5.06 11.90
C PHE A 191 8.53 4.03 12.52
N LEU A 192 8.88 2.74 12.47
CA LEU A 192 8.02 1.68 13.01
C LEU A 192 7.91 1.75 14.54
N GLU A 193 9.00 1.99 15.24
CA GLU A 193 8.99 2.19 16.69
C GLU A 193 8.14 3.40 17.09
N GLU A 194 8.34 4.55 16.44
CA GLU A 194 7.57 5.78 16.68
C GLU A 194 6.07 5.54 16.40
N PHE A 195 5.75 4.86 15.30
CA PHE A 195 4.37 4.52 14.93
C PHE A 195 3.68 3.67 16.00
N LEU A 196 4.39 2.65 16.51
CA LEU A 196 3.87 1.77 17.57
C LEU A 196 3.74 2.50 18.92
N GLU A 197 4.70 3.36 19.28
CA GLU A 197 4.67 4.17 20.50
C GLU A 197 3.49 5.15 20.52
N LEU A 198 3.12 5.67 19.36
CA LEU A 198 1.97 6.55 19.17
C LEU A 198 0.62 5.78 19.10
N GLY A 199 0.64 4.45 19.22
CA GLY A 199 -0.56 3.61 19.18
C GLY A 199 -1.08 3.31 17.77
N GLY A 200 -0.27 3.55 16.74
CA GLY A 200 -0.65 3.30 15.34
C GLY A 200 -1.06 1.85 15.06
N GLY A 201 -0.54 0.89 15.84
CA GLY A 201 -0.89 -0.51 15.73
C GLY A 201 -2.39 -0.81 15.90
N GLU A 202 -3.16 0.03 16.61
CA GLU A 202 -4.62 -0.16 16.73
C GLU A 202 -5.37 -0.07 15.39
N TYR A 203 -4.76 0.56 14.37
CA TYR A 203 -5.39 0.86 13.09
C TYR A 203 -4.81 0.04 11.94
N VAL A 204 -4.28 -1.14 12.25
CA VAL A 204 -3.61 -2.05 11.31
C VAL A 204 -4.11 -3.47 11.55
N ASP A 205 -4.35 -4.22 10.47
CA ASP A 205 -4.57 -5.67 10.55
C ASP A 205 -3.30 -6.45 10.13
N VAL A 206 -2.47 -5.87 9.25
CA VAL A 206 -1.23 -6.47 8.71
C VAL A 206 -0.15 -5.41 8.55
N TYR A 207 1.08 -5.72 8.95
CA TYR A 207 2.25 -4.89 8.70
C TYR A 207 2.94 -5.30 7.40
N ALA A 208 3.50 -4.35 6.65
CA ALA A 208 4.15 -4.62 5.38
C ALA A 208 5.55 -3.99 5.30
N PHE A 209 6.39 -4.58 4.47
CA PHE A 209 7.72 -4.06 4.14
C PHE A 209 8.17 -4.52 2.76
N HIS A 210 9.13 -3.80 2.18
CA HIS A 210 9.69 -4.08 0.87
C HIS A 210 11.03 -4.81 0.97
N VAL A 211 11.35 -5.64 -0.01
CA VAL A 211 12.57 -6.46 -0.03
C VAL A 211 13.27 -6.36 -1.38
N TYR A 212 14.35 -5.59 -1.42
CA TYR A 212 15.18 -5.47 -2.62
C TYR A 212 16.59 -6.04 -2.41
N GLY A 213 17.10 -6.74 -3.43
CA GLY A 213 18.41 -7.39 -3.36
C GLY A 213 18.46 -8.53 -2.35
N ASN A 214 19.56 -8.65 -1.59
CA ASN A 214 19.78 -9.73 -0.61
C ASN A 214 19.41 -9.31 0.83
N THR A 215 18.33 -8.54 1.00
CA THR A 215 17.97 -7.91 2.28
C THR A 215 16.87 -8.64 3.07
N LEU A 216 16.25 -9.68 2.48
CA LEU A 216 15.08 -10.37 3.05
C LEU A 216 15.27 -10.75 4.52
N SER A 217 16.32 -11.50 4.84
CA SER A 217 16.54 -11.99 6.20
C SER A 217 16.74 -10.86 7.20
N GLN A 218 17.51 -9.82 6.82
CA GLN A 218 17.79 -8.68 7.68
C GLN A 218 16.51 -7.86 7.96
N ARG A 219 15.76 -7.54 6.91
CA ARG A 219 14.53 -6.75 7.01
C ARG A 219 13.43 -7.50 7.76
N TYR A 220 13.26 -8.79 7.50
CA TYR A 220 12.34 -9.63 8.26
C TYR A 220 12.70 -9.69 9.75
N SER A 221 13.97 -9.90 10.10
CA SER A 221 14.40 -9.91 11.50
C SER A 221 14.16 -8.57 12.19
N TYR A 222 14.44 -7.44 11.53
CA TYR A 222 14.11 -6.12 12.09
C TYR A 222 12.61 -5.97 12.38
N MET A 223 11.75 -6.28 11.39
CA MET A 223 10.30 -6.20 11.56
C MET A 223 9.81 -7.09 12.70
N GLU A 224 10.24 -8.36 12.74
CA GLU A 224 9.84 -9.32 13.77
C GLU A 224 10.29 -8.90 15.17
N GLU A 225 11.53 -8.46 15.33
CA GLU A 225 12.08 -8.02 16.62
C GLU A 225 11.39 -6.75 17.13
N THR A 226 11.15 -5.77 16.25
CA THR A 226 10.47 -4.53 16.60
C THR A 226 9.01 -4.81 16.99
N LEU A 227 8.23 -5.54 16.19
CA LEU A 227 6.84 -5.87 16.56
C LEU A 227 6.77 -6.62 17.89
N LYS A 228 7.68 -7.59 18.12
CA LYS A 228 7.76 -8.32 19.38
C LYS A 228 8.07 -7.42 20.58
N LYS A 229 8.94 -6.42 20.43
CA LYS A 229 9.26 -5.44 21.49
C LYS A 229 8.00 -4.71 21.97
N TYR A 230 7.05 -4.45 21.09
CA TYR A 230 5.77 -3.78 21.39
C TYR A 230 4.60 -4.74 21.64
N ASN A 231 4.87 -6.05 21.78
CA ASN A 231 3.85 -7.11 21.94
C ASN A 231 2.84 -7.19 20.78
N GLU A 232 3.25 -6.77 19.60
CA GLU A 232 2.43 -6.86 18.39
C GLU A 232 2.63 -8.24 17.73
N THR A 233 1.53 -8.86 17.33
CA THR A 233 1.49 -10.25 16.83
C THR A 233 0.76 -10.39 15.50
N LYS A 234 0.29 -9.27 14.93
CA LYS A 234 -0.32 -9.24 13.60
C LYS A 234 0.66 -9.70 12.51
N PRO A 235 0.14 -10.23 11.39
CA PRO A 235 0.97 -10.77 10.31
C PRO A 235 1.90 -9.74 9.65
N LEU A 236 2.97 -10.26 9.04
CA LEU A 236 3.91 -9.53 8.19
C LEU A 236 3.73 -9.95 6.73
N TRP A 237 3.59 -8.98 5.81
CA TRP A 237 3.60 -9.20 4.36
C TRP A 237 4.82 -8.54 3.71
N VAL A 238 5.43 -9.24 2.76
CA VAL A 238 6.39 -8.63 1.83
C VAL A 238 5.59 -8.14 0.62
N THR A 239 5.31 -6.85 0.56
CA THR A 239 4.40 -6.28 -0.46
C THR A 239 5.13 -5.90 -1.74
N GLU A 240 6.45 -5.70 -1.71
CA GLU A 240 7.30 -5.64 -2.89
C GLU A 240 8.55 -6.50 -2.71
N PHE A 241 8.93 -7.23 -3.76
CA PHE A 241 10.25 -7.85 -3.85
C PHE A 241 10.77 -7.90 -5.28
N GLY A 242 12.08 -7.79 -5.47
CA GLY A 242 12.66 -7.89 -6.80
C GLY A 242 14.17 -7.64 -6.89
N ALA A 243 14.71 -7.83 -8.09
CA ALA A 243 16.07 -7.49 -8.47
C ALA A 243 16.08 -6.99 -9.92
N SER A 244 16.96 -6.04 -10.24
CA SER A 244 17.16 -5.58 -11.62
C SER A 244 17.94 -6.63 -12.44
N THR A 245 17.60 -6.73 -13.73
CA THR A 245 18.24 -7.63 -14.71
C THR A 245 19.44 -7.01 -15.38
#